data_AF-A0A968Q5G0-F1
#
_entry.id   AF-A0A968Q5G0-F1
#
_cell.length_a   1.000
_cell.length_b   1.000
_cell.length_c   1.000
_cell.angle_alpha   90.00
_cell.angle_beta   90.00
_cell.angle_gamma   90.00
#
_symmetry.space_group_name_H-M   'P 1'
#
loop_
_entity.id
_entity.type
_entity.pdbx_description
1 polymer ?
#
loop_
_entity_poly.entity_id
_entity_poly.type
_entity_poly.pdbx_seq_one_letter_code
_entity_poly.pdbx_strand_id
1 'polypeptide(L)' 'MSITNLIRFNNLRGDIFGGVTAAVVSLPLALAFGVASGVGPLGGLYGAVCVGFFAALFGGTPTLISEPTGPMTVVMTA' A
#
# COMPACT_ATOMS: atom_id res chain seq x y z
N MET A 1 4.16 14.49 20.62
CA MET A 1 4.05 14.15 19.19
C MET A 1 3.90 12.64 19.09
N SER A 2 2.77 12.15 18.56
CA SER A 2 2.63 10.71 18.32
C SER A 2 3.54 10.33 17.17
N ILE A 3 4.42 9.34 17.38
CA ILE A 3 5.35 8.84 16.37
C ILE A 3 4.64 7.86 15.42
N THR A 4 3.55 7.24 15.88
CA THR A 4 2.76 6.27 15.12
C THR A 4 1.41 6.84 14.72
N ASN A 5 0.83 6.25 13.68
CA ASN A 5 -0.53 6.49 13.23
C ASN A 5 -1.56 6.07 14.31
N LEU A 6 -2.82 6.47 14.10
CA LEU A 6 -3.94 6.15 14.98
C LEU A 6 -4.37 4.69 14.83
N ILE A 7 -3.74 3.80 15.60
CA ILE A 7 -4.09 2.37 15.66
C ILE A 7 -5.00 2.13 16.87
N ARG A 8 -6.27 1.79 16.63
CA ARG A 8 -7.28 1.52 17.67
C ARG A 8 -7.96 0.18 17.43
N PHE A 9 -8.07 -0.65 18.47
CA PHE A 9 -8.70 -1.98 18.38
C PHE A 9 -10.24 -1.96 18.50
N ASN A 10 -10.87 -0.78 18.61
CA ASN A 10 -12.32 -0.65 18.76
C ASN A 10 -13.08 -0.98 17.45
N ASN A 11 -12.41 -0.96 16.29
CA ASN A 11 -13.00 -1.23 14.98
C ASN A 11 -12.38 -2.46 14.30
N LEU A 12 -11.94 -3.46 15.07
CA LEU A 12 -11.20 -4.62 14.55
C LEU A 12 -11.87 -5.32 13.36
N ARG A 13 -13.20 -5.47 13.39
CA ARG A 13 -13.96 -6.05 12.26
C ARG A 13 -13.83 -5.17 11.02
N GLY A 14 -14.09 -3.87 11.14
CA GLY A 14 -14.01 -2.92 10.04
C GLY A 14 -12.60 -2.87 9.44
N ASP A 15 -11.58 -2.87 10.28
CA ASP A 15 -10.18 -2.82 9.86
C ASP A 15 -9.76 -4.10 9.12
N ILE A 16 -10.19 -5.28 9.59
CA ILE A 16 -9.92 -6.56 8.92
C ILE A 16 -10.62 -6.62 7.57
N PHE A 17 -11.93 -6.35 7.52
CA PHE A 17 -12.68 -6.39 6.26
C PHE A 17 -12.15 -5.35 5.27
N GLY A 18 -11.92 -4.11 5.72
CA GLY A 18 -11.35 -3.04 4.89
C GLY A 18 -9.96 -3.38 4.37
N GLY A 19 -9.09 -3.92 5.23
CA GLY A 19 -7.74 -4.35 4.85
C GLY A 19 -7.72 -5.50 3.84
N VAL A 20 -8.59 -6.50 4.01
CA VAL A 20 -8.71 -7.62 3.06
C VAL A 20 -9.26 -7.14 1.72
N THR A 21 -10.31 -6.30 1.72
CA THR A 21 -10.85 -5.75 0.47
C THR A 21 -9.81 -4.89 -0.25
N ALA A 22 -9.08 -4.06 0.49
CA ALA A 22 -7.97 -3.27 -0.05
C ALA A 22 -6.88 -4.16 -0.66
N ALA A 23 -6.47 -5.22 0.02
CA ALA A 23 -5.46 -6.16 -0.47
C ALA A 23 -5.88 -6.84 -1.79
N VAL A 24 -7.15 -7.22 -1.93
CA VAL A 24 -7.68 -7.83 -3.16
C VAL A 24 -7.63 -6.86 -4.34
N VAL A 25 -7.92 -5.57 -4.10
CA VAL A 25 -7.86 -4.52 -5.14
C VAL A 25 -6.42 -4.14 -5.48
N SER A 26 -5.55 -4.10 -4.47
CA SER A 26 -4.13 -3.76 -4.58
C SER A 26 -3.33 -4.76 -5.39
N LEU A 27 -3.53 -6.07 -5.15
CA LEU A 27 -2.73 -7.15 -5.73
C LEU A 27 -2.58 -7.04 -7.26
N PRO A 28 -3.65 -6.92 -8.06
CA PRO A 28 -3.52 -6.76 -9.51
C PRO A 28 -2.87 -5.42 -9.90
N LEU A 29 -3.13 -4.35 -9.13
CA LEU A 29 -2.58 -3.01 -9.38
C LEU A 29 -1.05 -2.98 -9.20
N ALA A 30 -0.57 -3.59 -8.11
CA ALA A 30 0.85 -3.70 -7.78
C ALA A 30 1.61 -4.50 -8.85
N LEU A 31 1.03 -5.62 -9.32
CA LEU A 31 1.61 -6.42 -10.39
C LEU A 31 1.67 -5.64 -11.71
N ALA A 32 0.58 -4.97 -12.09
CA ALA A 32 0.51 -4.17 -13.31
C ALA A 32 1.54 -3.03 -13.31
N PHE A 33 1.66 -2.30 -12.20
CA PHE A 33 2.63 -1.23 -12.04
C PHE A 33 4.07 -1.71 -11.93
N GLY A 34 4.31 -2.87 -11.30
CA GLY A 34 5.63 -3.50 -11.30
C GLY A 34 6.10 -3.84 -12.71
N VAL A 35 5.21 -4.37 -13.56
CA VAL A 35 5.54 -4.64 -14.97
C VAL A 35 5.72 -3.34 -15.76
N ALA A 36 4.83 -2.36 -15.59
CA ALA A 36 4.87 -1.10 -16.34
C ALA A 36 6.10 -0.22 -16.01
N SER A 37 6.63 -0.31 -14.78
CA SER A 37 7.87 0.36 -14.38
C SER A 37 9.14 -0.31 -14.89
N GLY A 38 9.07 -1.51 -15.48
CA GLY A 38 10.24 -2.26 -15.95
C GLY A 38 11.03 -2.99 -14.86
N VAL A 39 10.68 -2.80 -13.57
CA VAL A 39 11.31 -3.48 -12.41
C VAL A 39 10.78 -4.91 -12.24
N GLY A 40 9.65 -5.23 -12.89
CA GLY A 40 9.01 -6.53 -12.88
C GLY A 40 7.91 -6.66 -11.81
N PRO A 41 7.04 -7.67 -11.95
CA PRO A 41 5.85 -7.83 -11.10
C PRO A 41 6.21 -8.03 -9.62
N LEU A 42 7.33 -8.71 -9.34
CA LEU A 42 7.82 -8.88 -7.96
C LEU A 42 8.20 -7.54 -7.33
N GLY A 43 8.83 -6.64 -8.08
CA GLY A 43 9.21 -5.31 -7.58
C GLY A 43 7.98 -4.49 -7.17
N GLY A 44 6.92 -4.53 -7.98
CA GLY A 44 5.65 -3.89 -7.66
C GLY A 44 4.98 -4.49 -6.42
N LEU A 45 5.01 -5.83 -6.27
CA LEU A 45 4.45 -6.52 -5.10
C LEU A 45 5.19 -6.16 -3.80
N TYR A 46 6.53 -6.22 -3.82
CA TYR A 46 7.34 -5.81 -2.67
C TYR A 46 7.16 -4.34 -2.35
N GLY A 47 7.06 -3.48 -3.37
CA GLY A 47 6.75 -2.07 -3.21
C GLY A 47 5.43 -1.86 -2.46
N ALA A 48 4.35 -2.52 -2.89
CA ALA A 48 3.04 -2.41 -2.24
C ALA A 48 3.08 -2.85 -0.77
N VAL A 49 3.71 -4.00 -0.47
CA VAL A 49 3.78 -4.52 0.90
C VAL A 49 4.62 -3.62 1.80
N CYS A 50 5.84 -3.25 1.37
CA CYS A 50 6.74 -2.45 2.19
C CYS A 50 6.21 -1.04 2.40
N VAL A 51 5.76 -0.36 1.32
CA VAL A 51 5.21 0.99 1.42
C VAL A 51 3.94 0.98 2.26
N GLY A 52 3.04 0.02 2.05
CA GLY A 52 1.79 -0.11 2.80
C GLY A 52 2.03 -0.29 4.29
N PHE A 53 2.97 -1.17 4.67
CA PHE A 53 3.31 -1.42 6.07
C PHE A 53 3.88 -0.18 6.77
N PHE A 54 4.91 0.44 6.19
CA PHE A 54 5.57 1.58 6.82
C PHE A 54 4.68 2.83 6.84
N ALA A 55 3.93 3.09 5.78
CA ALA A 55 3.01 4.22 5.73
C ALA A 55 1.80 4.02 6.66
N ALA A 56 1.29 2.80 6.82
CA ALA A 56 0.22 2.53 7.78
C ALA A 56 0.70 2.77 9.23
N LEU A 57 1.94 2.37 9.55
CA LEU A 57 2.49 2.46 10.91
C LEU A 57 2.93 3.89 11.29
N PHE A 58 3.61 4.59 10.39
CA PHE A 58 4.21 5.91 10.64
C PHE A 58 3.47 7.08 9.96
N GLY A 59 2.37 6.81 9.25
CA GLY A 59 1.58 7.82 8.58
C GLY A 59 0.71 8.67 9.52
N GLY A 60 0.13 9.73 8.95
CA GLY A 60 -0.76 10.66 9.67
C GLY A 60 -2.26 10.39 9.48
N THR A 61 -2.63 9.46 8.60
CA THR A 61 -4.03 9.21 8.22
C THR A 61 -4.37 7.73 8.46
N PRO A 62 -5.37 7.40 9.30
CA PRO A 62 -5.64 6.02 9.72
C PRO A 62 -6.22 5.12 8.61
N THR A 63 -6.88 5.69 7.61
CA THR A 63 -7.55 4.94 6.54
C THR A 63 -6.80 4.96 5.20
N LEU A 64 -5.59 5.51 5.19
CA LEU A 64 -4.83 5.72 3.96
C LEU A 64 -4.06 4.45 3.57
N ILE A 65 -4.34 3.95 2.36
CA ILE A 65 -3.66 2.81 1.75
C ILE A 65 -2.53 3.37 0.87
N SER A 66 -1.29 2.95 1.14
CA SER A 66 -0.10 3.47 0.42
C SER A 66 0.60 2.37 -0.34
N GLU A 67 0.72 2.51 -1.66
CA GLU A 67 1.26 1.50 -2.56
C GLU A 67 1.84 2.18 -3.81
N PRO A 68 2.56 1.47 -4.70
CA PRO A 68 2.97 2.01 -6.00
C PRO A 68 1.74 2.52 -6.76
N THR A 69 1.79 3.76 -7.23
CA THR A 69 0.72 4.39 -8.00
C THR A 69 1.15 4.66 -9.43
N GLY A 70 0.18 4.91 -10.32
CA GLY A 70 0.46 5.28 -11.72
C GLY A 70 1.52 6.37 -11.88
N PRO A 71 1.41 7.53 -11.21
CA PRO A 71 2.42 8.59 -11.31
C PRO A 71 3.82 8.12 -10.88
N MET A 72 3.93 7.36 -9.79
CA MET A 72 5.21 6.83 -9.32
C MET A 72 5.79 5.81 -10.32
N THR A 73 4.93 4.99 -10.91
CA THR A 73 5.29 4.00 -11.94
C THR A 73 5.88 4.67 -13.16
N VAL A 74 5.25 5.74 -13.68
CA VAL A 74 5.73 6.49 -14.84
C VAL A 74 7.09 7.12 -14.57
N VAL A 75 7.32 7.63 -13.35
CA VAL A 75 8.63 8.20 -12.98
C VAL A 75 9.71 7.12 -12.85
N MET A 76 9.34 5.90 -12.46
CA MET A 76 10.27 4.77 -12.35
C MET A 76 10.50 4.02 -13.66
N THR A 77 9.62 4.19 -14.65
CA THR A 77 9.83 3.68 -16.02
C THR A 77 11.11 4.28 -16.59
N ALA A 78 12.07 3.41 -16.90
CA ALA A 78 13.30 3.73 -17.61
C ALA A 78 13.15 3.50 -19.13
#